data_AF-A0A0M8QND9-F1
#
_entry.id   AF-A0A0M8QND9-F1
#
_cell.length_a   1.000
_cell.length_b   1.000
_cell.length_c   1.000
_cell.angle_alpha   90.00
_cell.angle_beta   90.00
_cell.angle_gamma   90.00
#
_symmetry.space_group_name_H-M   'P 1'
#
loop_
_entity.id
_entity.type
_entity.pdbx_description
1 polymer ?
#
loop_
_entity_poly.entity_id
_entity_poly.type
_entity_poly.pdbx_seq_one_letter_code
_entity_poly.pdbx_strand_id
1 'polypeptide(L)'
;MFGGEDVNTESNTRLLVDTLTARRDDFLAQWARTVGEDLRGRLSMAELGRELGELYEALLRALSAGSLDSHGEEFGETRSLLIELSRNRARQGFTPTDTARSVFALKEVLEPSLTGDADSVRAYLQFSRLLDDLGLLTSEAYLRTREEIISSQAEQLLELSTPVVKLWDGVVGVPLVGTLDSARTQVVMEKLLQTLVDTDSTHAIIDITGVPTVDTQVAQHLLKTVVAARMMGARCTISGIRPQIAQTIVALGIEFGDIPTNASLSDALRQALKEVALDAEDDVRGLL
;
A
#
# COMPACT_ATOMS: atom_id res chain seq x y z
N MET A 1 40.53 19.16 21.58
CA MET A 1 39.57 20.26 21.80
C MET A 1 38.14 19.69 21.71
N PHE A 2 37.83 18.61 22.44
CA PHE A 2 36.55 17.89 22.34
C PHE A 2 35.70 17.98 23.63
N GLY A 3 36.26 18.42 24.76
CA GLY A 3 35.54 18.44 26.04
C GLY A 3 34.63 19.67 26.28
N GLY A 4 34.51 20.60 25.34
CA GLY A 4 33.68 21.79 25.50
C GLY A 4 32.26 21.66 24.94
N GLU A 5 32.04 20.74 24.00
CA GLU A 5 30.75 20.53 23.34
C GLU A 5 29.85 19.58 24.16
N ASP A 6 30.45 18.52 24.73
CA ASP A 6 29.75 17.56 25.60
C ASP A 6 29.29 18.19 26.93
N VAL A 7 30.13 18.99 27.57
CA VAL A 7 29.80 19.68 28.84
C VAL A 7 28.68 20.70 28.67
N ASN A 8 28.64 21.38 27.53
CA ASN A 8 27.55 22.31 27.20
C ASN A 8 26.24 21.56 26.89
N THR A 9 26.32 20.39 26.26
CA THR A 9 25.15 19.57 25.93
C THR A 9 24.51 19.00 27.18
N GLU A 10 25.28 18.43 28.11
CA GLU A 10 24.76 17.94 29.40
C GLU A 10 24.09 19.05 30.22
N SER A 11 24.69 20.24 30.27
CA SER A 11 24.13 21.40 30.99
C SER A 11 22.80 21.86 30.38
N ASN A 12 22.71 21.90 29.06
CA ASN A 12 21.50 22.31 28.35
C ASN A 12 20.38 21.27 28.47
N THR A 13 20.72 19.98 28.37
CA THR A 13 19.75 18.90 28.57
C THR A 13 19.18 18.93 29.99
N ARG A 14 20.01 19.18 31.01
CA ARG A 14 19.54 19.35 32.39
C ARG A 14 18.56 20.51 32.53
N LEU A 15 18.89 21.69 31.95
CA LEU A 15 17.99 22.85 31.94
C LEU A 15 16.62 22.52 31.30
N LEU A 16 16.63 21.79 30.17
CA LEU A 16 15.41 21.34 29.51
C LEU A 16 14.58 20.40 30.39
N VAL A 17 15.23 19.38 30.98
CA VAL A 17 14.56 18.41 31.88
C VAL A 17 13.97 19.09 33.09
N ASP A 18 14.71 19.99 33.75
CA ASP A 18 14.23 20.74 34.92
C ASP A 18 13.02 21.61 34.56
N THR A 19 13.09 22.30 33.42
CA THR A 19 12.00 23.17 32.93
C THR A 19 10.74 22.38 32.60
N LEU A 20 10.89 21.28 31.85
CA LEU A 20 9.78 20.43 31.45
C LEU A 20 9.15 19.77 32.69
N THR A 21 9.96 19.21 33.60
CA THR A 21 9.47 18.51 34.79
C THR A 21 8.72 19.45 35.74
N ALA A 22 9.26 20.66 36.01
CA ALA A 22 8.65 21.60 36.95
C ALA A 22 7.28 22.11 36.52
N ARG A 23 6.99 22.13 35.21
CA ARG A 23 5.77 22.69 34.62
C ARG A 23 4.97 21.67 33.81
N ARG A 24 5.13 20.37 34.10
CA ARG A 24 4.55 19.27 33.33
C ARG A 24 3.08 19.45 32.96
N ASP A 25 2.22 19.66 33.95
CA ASP A 25 0.77 19.69 33.73
C ASP A 25 0.34 20.94 32.95
N ASP A 26 0.94 22.09 33.24
CA ASP A 26 0.71 23.33 32.51
C ASP A 26 1.16 23.20 31.04
N PHE A 27 2.34 22.60 30.83
CA PHE A 27 2.93 22.40 29.52
C PHE A 27 2.10 21.45 28.66
N LEU A 28 1.72 20.29 29.20
CA LEU A 28 0.83 19.33 28.52
C LEU A 28 -0.53 19.95 28.18
N ALA A 29 -1.12 20.70 29.12
CA ALA A 29 -2.41 21.36 28.89
C ALA A 29 -2.31 22.45 27.81
N GLN A 30 -1.23 23.23 27.80
CA GLN A 30 -0.99 24.25 26.78
C GLN A 30 -0.73 23.60 25.42
N TRP A 31 0.11 22.57 25.37
CA TRP A 31 0.40 21.83 24.14
C TRP A 31 -0.85 21.22 23.51
N ALA A 32 -1.68 20.54 24.31
CA ALA A 32 -2.94 19.99 23.84
C ALA A 32 -3.89 21.07 23.30
N ARG A 33 -3.94 22.26 23.92
CA ARG A 33 -4.74 23.38 23.40
C ARG A 33 -4.21 23.89 22.06
N THR A 34 -2.91 24.17 21.96
CA THR A 34 -2.27 24.65 20.73
C THR A 34 -2.52 23.68 19.56
N VAL A 35 -2.34 22.38 19.79
CA VAL A 35 -2.57 21.36 18.76
C VAL A 35 -4.07 21.19 18.45
N GLY A 36 -4.93 21.26 19.48
CA GLY A 36 -6.38 21.10 19.33
C GLY A 36 -7.04 22.18 18.45
N GLU A 37 -6.54 23.42 18.51
CA GLU A 37 -7.02 24.53 17.65
C GLU A 37 -6.80 24.22 16.16
N ASP A 38 -5.64 23.63 15.83
CA ASP A 38 -5.27 23.29 14.46
C ASP A 38 -6.02 22.07 13.91
N LEU A 39 -6.34 21.10 14.76
CA LEU A 39 -7.01 19.86 14.37
C LEU A 39 -8.54 20.00 14.22
N ARG A 40 -9.10 21.21 14.36
CA ARG A 40 -10.51 21.58 14.10
C ARG A 40 -11.56 20.58 14.60
N GLY A 41 -11.33 19.95 15.76
CA GLY A 41 -12.26 19.01 16.38
C GLY A 41 -12.30 17.59 15.78
N ARG A 42 -11.31 17.19 14.99
CA ARG A 42 -11.20 15.79 14.48
C ARG A 42 -10.84 14.77 15.58
N LEU A 43 -10.33 15.24 16.72
CA LEU A 43 -10.01 14.44 17.90
C LEU A 43 -10.62 15.10 19.13
N SER A 44 -11.04 14.30 20.11
CA SER A 44 -11.44 14.84 21.40
C SER A 44 -10.22 15.31 22.20
N MET A 45 -10.40 16.29 23.08
CA MET A 45 -9.32 16.75 23.97
C MET A 45 -8.78 15.65 24.90
N ALA A 46 -9.61 14.66 25.25
CA ALA A 46 -9.18 13.52 26.06
C ALA A 46 -8.28 12.56 25.27
N GLU A 47 -8.60 12.30 24.00
CA GLU A 47 -7.73 11.50 23.11
C GLU A 47 -6.42 12.22 22.84
N LEU A 48 -6.48 13.50 22.47
CA LEU A 48 -5.30 14.31 22.21
C LEU A 48 -4.40 14.40 23.45
N GLY A 49 -4.98 14.63 24.63
CA GLY A 49 -4.23 14.66 25.88
C GLY A 49 -3.53 13.35 26.21
N ARG A 50 -4.13 12.20 25.86
CA ARG A 50 -3.49 10.89 26.01
C ARG A 50 -2.32 10.71 25.05
N GLU A 51 -2.54 10.95 23.75
CA GLU A 51 -1.51 10.83 22.71
C GLU A 51 -0.29 11.72 23.04
N LEU A 52 -0.53 13.00 23.35
CA LEU A 52 0.53 13.94 23.68
C LEU A 52 1.19 13.64 25.03
N GLY A 53 0.42 13.13 26.00
CA GLY A 53 0.95 12.71 27.30
C GLY A 53 1.97 11.57 27.17
N GLU A 54 1.64 10.53 26.40
CA GLU A 54 2.56 9.40 26.15
C GLU A 54 3.84 9.86 25.44
N LEU A 55 3.70 10.72 24.43
CA LEU A 55 4.83 11.29 23.71
C LEU A 55 5.71 12.18 24.60
N TYR A 56 5.10 12.99 25.47
CA TYR A 56 5.81 13.83 26.43
C TYR A 56 6.65 13.00 27.40
N GLU A 57 6.08 11.92 27.93
CA GLU A 57 6.78 11.04 28.87
C GLU A 57 7.98 10.33 28.23
N ALA A 58 7.81 9.84 26.99
CA ALA A 58 8.92 9.24 26.23
C ALA A 58 10.02 10.28 25.91
N LEU A 59 9.63 11.49 25.51
CA LEU A 59 10.56 12.59 25.26
C LEU A 59 11.32 12.99 26.54
N LEU A 60 10.63 13.12 27.68
CA LEU A 60 11.24 13.49 28.94
C LEU A 60 12.21 12.40 29.44
N ARG A 61 11.88 11.11 29.25
CA ARG A 61 12.81 10.00 29.54
C ARG A 61 14.07 10.08 28.69
N ALA A 62 13.94 10.31 27.39
CA ALA A 62 15.07 10.40 26.47
C ALA A 62 15.98 11.59 26.82
N LEU A 63 15.40 12.75 27.12
CA LEU A 63 16.16 13.92 27.59
C LEU A 63 16.82 13.67 28.95
N SER A 64 16.14 12.98 29.88
CA SER A 64 16.71 12.65 31.21
C SER A 64 17.93 11.73 31.13
N ALA A 65 18.07 10.98 30.04
CA ALA A 65 19.26 10.17 29.76
C ALA A 65 20.46 11.01 29.24
N GLY A 66 20.29 12.34 29.07
CA GLY A 66 21.35 13.25 28.64
C GLY A 66 21.47 13.43 27.13
N SER A 67 20.62 12.76 26.34
CA SER A 67 20.68 12.77 24.87
C SER A 67 19.82 13.88 24.25
N LEU A 68 20.34 14.50 23.19
CA LEU A 68 19.61 15.41 22.30
C LEU A 68 19.69 14.93 20.84
N ASP A 69 20.14 13.69 20.62
CA ASP A 69 20.21 13.07 19.31
C ASP A 69 18.91 12.30 19.03
N SER A 70 18.13 12.81 18.08
CA SER A 70 16.89 12.19 17.61
C SER A 70 17.07 10.75 17.11
N HIS A 71 18.29 10.37 16.70
CA HIS A 71 18.64 9.05 16.18
C HIS A 71 19.22 8.10 17.25
N GLY A 72 19.55 8.62 18.43
CA GLY A 72 20.11 7.86 19.54
C GLY A 72 19.20 6.73 20.05
N GLU A 73 19.75 5.78 20.78
CA GLU A 73 18.99 4.67 21.36
C GLU A 73 17.95 5.17 22.38
N GLU A 74 18.25 6.27 23.08
CA GLU A 74 17.40 6.90 24.10
C GLU A 74 16.08 7.39 23.49
N PHE A 75 16.09 7.80 22.22
CA PHE A 75 14.91 8.28 21.50
C PHE A 75 14.11 7.17 20.80
N GLY A 76 14.51 5.90 20.93
CA GLY A 76 13.85 4.77 20.26
C GLY A 76 12.35 4.69 20.55
N GLU A 77 11.96 4.89 21.81
CA GLU A 77 10.54 4.89 22.23
C GLU A 77 9.78 6.07 21.62
N THR A 78 10.34 7.29 21.71
CA THR A 78 9.76 8.51 21.11
C THR A 78 9.54 8.34 19.60
N ARG A 79 10.54 7.81 18.88
CA ARG A 79 10.42 7.53 17.44
C ARG A 79 9.31 6.51 17.16
N SER A 80 9.22 5.46 17.96
CA SER A 80 8.20 4.41 17.79
C SER A 80 6.78 4.97 17.94
N LEU A 81 6.55 5.76 18.99
CA LEU A 81 5.26 6.43 19.24
C LEU A 81 4.90 7.40 18.11
N LEU A 82 5.87 8.19 17.61
CA LEU A 82 5.64 9.12 16.51
C LEU A 82 5.33 8.41 15.18
N ILE A 83 6.01 7.30 14.90
CA ILE A 83 5.74 6.46 13.72
C ILE A 83 4.33 5.88 13.82
N GLU A 84 3.94 5.36 14.98
CA GLU A 84 2.61 4.80 15.21
C GLU A 84 1.51 5.86 15.09
N LEU A 85 1.72 7.03 15.72
CA LEU A 85 0.81 8.16 15.63
C LEU A 85 0.59 8.59 14.17
N SER A 86 1.68 8.77 13.42
CA SER A 86 1.63 9.15 12.01
C SER A 86 0.90 8.10 11.17
N ARG A 87 1.17 6.82 11.38
CA ARG A 87 0.49 5.70 10.69
C ARG A 87 -1.01 5.70 10.96
N ASN A 88 -1.41 5.85 12.23
CA ASN A 88 -2.82 5.88 12.63
C ASN A 88 -3.55 7.07 12.02
N ARG A 89 -2.93 8.26 12.08
CA ARG A 89 -3.46 9.48 11.47
C ARG A 89 -3.56 9.40 9.94
N ALA A 90 -2.59 8.78 9.28
CA ALA A 90 -2.65 8.52 7.84
C ALA A 90 -3.87 7.64 7.47
N ARG A 91 -4.11 6.56 8.22
CA ARG A 91 -5.28 5.68 8.00
C ARG A 91 -6.61 6.40 8.22
N GLN A 92 -6.67 7.33 9.18
CA GLN A 92 -7.86 8.14 9.47
C GLN A 92 -8.03 9.36 8.55
N GLY A 93 -7.14 9.57 7.58
CA GLY A 93 -7.24 10.64 6.59
C GLY A 93 -6.85 12.02 7.13
N PHE A 94 -5.96 12.09 8.11
CA PHE A 94 -5.26 13.33 8.45
C PHE A 94 -4.19 13.66 7.40
N THR A 95 -3.72 14.90 7.41
CA THR A 95 -2.59 15.34 6.59
C THR A 95 -1.27 15.08 7.31
N PRO A 96 -0.12 14.98 6.60
CA PRO A 96 1.19 14.91 7.25
C PRO A 96 1.44 16.16 8.10
N THR A 97 0.93 17.32 7.68
CA THR A 97 1.02 18.59 8.41
C THR A 97 0.34 18.51 9.78
N ASP A 98 -0.79 17.82 9.91
CA ASP A 98 -1.52 17.67 11.18
C ASP A 98 -0.65 16.99 12.26
N THR A 99 0.13 15.97 11.86
CA THR A 99 1.04 15.25 12.77
C THR A 99 2.30 16.07 13.04
N ALA A 100 2.92 16.64 12.00
CA ALA A 100 4.13 17.44 12.17
C ALA A 100 3.89 18.68 13.06
N ARG A 101 2.76 19.36 12.90
CA ARG A 101 2.38 20.48 13.78
C ARG A 101 2.18 20.07 15.23
N SER A 102 1.71 18.84 15.47
CA SER A 102 1.63 18.32 16.83
C SER A 102 3.01 18.28 17.50
N VAL A 103 4.06 17.92 16.75
CA VAL A 103 5.44 17.96 17.25
C VAL A 103 5.97 19.39 17.34
N PHE A 104 5.81 20.20 16.29
CA PHE A 104 6.37 21.56 16.25
C PHE A 104 5.75 22.53 17.24
N ALA A 105 4.49 22.33 17.64
CA ALA A 105 3.84 23.15 18.66
C ALA A 105 4.62 23.18 19.98
N LEU A 106 5.40 22.15 20.29
CA LEU A 106 6.29 22.13 21.47
C LEU A 106 7.29 23.30 21.48
N LYS A 107 7.70 23.81 20.32
CA LYS A 107 8.60 24.97 20.21
C LYS A 107 7.94 26.22 20.79
N GLU A 108 6.68 26.46 20.43
CA GLU A 108 5.90 27.61 20.89
C GLU A 108 5.56 27.50 22.38
N VAL A 109 5.30 26.29 22.87
CA VAL A 109 4.99 26.06 24.29
C VAL A 109 6.24 26.24 25.17
N LEU A 110 7.42 25.84 24.68
CA LEU A 110 8.66 25.92 25.44
C LEU A 110 9.31 27.30 25.42
N GLU A 111 9.19 28.05 24.32
CA GLU A 111 9.86 29.34 24.11
C GLU A 111 9.70 30.33 25.30
N PRO A 112 8.50 30.55 25.87
CA PRO A 112 8.35 31.48 27.00
C PRO A 112 9.07 31.04 28.28
N SER A 113 9.38 29.75 28.41
CA SER A 113 10.05 29.19 29.60
C SER A 113 11.58 29.24 29.53
N LEU A 114 12.15 29.56 28.35
CA LEU A 114 13.59 29.58 28.10
C LEU A 114 14.07 30.96 27.62
N THR A 115 13.83 32.01 28.42
CA THR A 115 14.19 33.39 28.07
C THR A 115 15.22 33.98 29.03
N GLY A 116 16.13 34.80 28.49
CA GLY A 116 16.92 35.76 29.28
C GLY A 116 18.44 35.60 29.28
N ASP A 117 18.99 34.42 28.96
CA ASP A 117 20.45 34.19 28.91
C ASP A 117 20.92 33.33 27.71
N ALA A 118 22.24 33.31 27.50
CA ALA A 118 22.85 32.62 26.36
C ALA A 118 22.68 31.09 26.41
N ASP A 119 22.59 30.52 27.62
CA ASP A 119 22.44 29.08 27.82
C ASP A 119 21.01 28.63 27.51
N SER A 120 19.99 29.42 27.91
CA SER A 120 18.59 29.21 27.56
C SER A 120 18.37 29.26 26.05
N VAL A 121 18.98 30.24 25.35
CA VAL A 121 18.92 30.32 23.89
C VAL A 121 19.55 29.09 23.24
N ARG A 122 20.70 28.61 23.75
CA ARG A 122 21.37 27.43 23.22
C ARG A 122 20.56 26.15 23.44
N ALA A 123 20.00 25.98 24.64
CA ALA A 123 19.13 24.86 24.98
C ALA A 123 17.87 24.84 24.10
N TYR A 124 17.23 25.99 23.90
CA TYR A 124 16.09 26.12 23.00
C TYR A 124 16.45 25.76 21.55
N LEU A 125 17.58 26.25 21.03
CA LEU A 125 18.03 25.93 19.66
C LEU A 125 18.33 24.43 19.48
N GLN A 126 18.94 23.78 20.46
CA GLN A 126 19.19 22.34 20.40
C GLN A 126 17.89 21.53 20.45
N PHE A 127 16.97 21.88 21.35
CA PHE A 127 15.65 21.26 21.41
C PHE A 127 14.83 21.50 20.13
N SER A 128 14.92 22.70 19.55
CA SER A 128 14.25 23.03 18.29
C SER A 128 14.72 22.15 17.13
N ARG A 129 16.03 21.87 17.02
CA ARG A 129 16.59 20.94 16.01
C ARG A 129 16.13 19.50 16.24
N LEU A 130 16.14 19.05 17.50
CA LEU A 130 15.60 17.74 17.86
C LEU A 130 14.13 17.60 17.39
N LEU A 131 13.30 18.61 17.65
CA LEU A 131 11.91 18.61 17.20
C LEU A 131 11.76 18.70 15.68
N ASP A 132 12.67 19.39 14.97
CA ASP A 132 12.68 19.40 13.50
C ASP A 132 12.87 17.98 12.94
N ASP A 133 13.87 17.24 13.46
CA ASP A 133 14.12 15.86 13.06
C ASP A 133 12.93 14.95 13.35
N LEU A 134 12.35 15.06 14.56
CA LEU A 134 11.19 14.27 14.96
C LEU A 134 9.95 14.61 14.12
N GLY A 135 9.75 15.88 13.76
CA GLY A 135 8.67 16.31 12.86
C GLY A 135 8.85 15.77 11.44
N LEU A 136 10.08 15.79 10.91
CA LEU A 136 10.42 15.18 9.61
C LEU A 136 10.17 13.67 9.62
N LEU A 137 10.59 12.96 10.68
CA LEU A 137 10.29 11.54 10.88
C LEU A 137 8.79 11.24 10.77
N THR A 138 7.93 12.08 11.36
CA THR A 138 6.48 11.87 11.25
C THR A 138 5.99 11.97 9.81
N SER A 139 6.57 12.86 9.01
CA SER A 139 6.23 13.05 7.60
C SER A 139 6.69 11.88 6.74
N GLU A 140 7.90 11.37 6.98
CA GLU A 140 8.41 10.15 6.32
C GLU A 140 7.56 8.92 6.65
N ALA A 141 7.19 8.75 7.92
CA ALA A 141 6.29 7.67 8.35
C ALA A 141 4.91 7.75 7.69
N TYR A 142 4.39 8.97 7.50
CA TYR A 142 3.13 9.21 6.79
C TYR A 142 3.24 8.78 5.33
N LEU A 143 4.28 9.23 4.62
CA LEU A 143 4.50 8.92 3.20
C LEU A 143 4.63 7.41 2.99
N ARG A 144 5.45 6.74 3.80
CA ARG A 144 5.61 5.28 3.76
C ARG A 144 4.27 4.56 3.97
N THR A 145 3.50 4.98 4.97
CA THR A 145 2.18 4.39 5.24
C THR A 145 1.22 4.62 4.07
N ARG A 146 1.27 5.78 3.40
CA ARG A 146 0.44 6.03 2.22
C ARG A 146 0.85 5.21 1.00
N GLU A 147 2.14 5.04 0.76
CA GLU A 147 2.65 4.16 -0.29
C GLU A 147 2.20 2.71 -0.07
N GLU A 148 2.30 2.21 1.18
CA GLU A 148 1.81 0.88 1.55
C GLU A 148 0.30 0.72 1.28
N ILE A 149 -0.50 1.71 1.67
CA ILE A 149 -1.96 1.71 1.43
C ILE A 149 -2.26 1.73 -0.07
N ILE A 150 -1.60 2.58 -0.84
CA ILE A 150 -1.79 2.68 -2.29
C ILE A 150 -1.41 1.37 -2.98
N SER A 151 -0.27 0.77 -2.62
CA SER A 151 0.18 -0.51 -3.18
C SER A 151 -0.81 -1.63 -2.90
N SER A 152 -1.28 -1.74 -1.66
CA SER A 152 -2.26 -2.77 -1.27
C SER A 152 -3.60 -2.57 -1.98
N GLN A 153 -4.05 -1.32 -2.13
CA GLN A 153 -5.26 -1.00 -2.89
C GLN A 153 -5.10 -1.35 -4.38
N ALA A 154 -3.93 -1.08 -4.98
CA ALA A 154 -3.65 -1.44 -6.37
C ALA A 154 -3.67 -2.96 -6.57
N GLU A 155 -3.09 -3.73 -5.65
CA GLU A 155 -3.11 -5.19 -5.66
C GLU A 155 -4.53 -5.75 -5.54
N GLN A 156 -5.34 -5.22 -4.60
CA GLN A 156 -6.75 -5.61 -4.47
C GLN A 156 -7.56 -5.29 -5.73
N LEU A 157 -7.31 -4.15 -6.37
CA LEU A 157 -7.93 -3.80 -7.65
C LEU A 157 -7.52 -4.79 -8.75
N LEU A 158 -6.25 -5.19 -8.81
CA LEU A 158 -5.78 -6.21 -9.75
C LEU A 158 -6.49 -7.55 -9.53
N GLU A 159 -6.60 -8.02 -8.28
CA GLU A 159 -7.29 -9.26 -7.95
C GLU A 159 -8.78 -9.25 -8.35
N LEU A 160 -9.47 -8.12 -8.16
CA LEU A 160 -10.88 -7.95 -8.51
C LEU A 160 -11.11 -7.72 -10.02
N SER A 161 -10.09 -7.25 -10.75
CA SER A 161 -10.22 -6.82 -12.15
C SER A 161 -10.20 -7.93 -13.20
N THR A 162 -9.98 -9.19 -12.79
CA THR A 162 -9.97 -10.32 -13.74
C THR A 162 -10.72 -11.52 -13.19
N PRO A 163 -12.07 -11.49 -13.21
CA PRO A 163 -12.87 -12.60 -12.70
C PRO A 163 -12.78 -13.79 -13.66
N VAL A 164 -12.32 -14.94 -13.18
CA VAL A 164 -12.56 -16.22 -13.85
C VAL A 164 -13.92 -16.71 -13.40
N VAL A 165 -14.82 -16.96 -14.35
CA VAL A 165 -16.23 -17.29 -14.06
C VAL A 165 -16.60 -18.61 -14.72
N LYS A 166 -17.34 -19.45 -13.99
CA LYS A 166 -17.99 -20.63 -14.59
C LYS A 166 -19.15 -20.15 -15.47
N LEU A 167 -19.04 -20.37 -16.79
CA LEU A 167 -20.07 -20.00 -17.76
C LEU A 167 -21.11 -21.10 -17.93
N TRP A 168 -20.69 -22.36 -17.81
CA TRP A 168 -21.53 -23.55 -17.90
C TRP A 168 -20.85 -24.72 -17.19
N ASP A 169 -21.55 -25.85 -17.04
CA ASP A 169 -20.92 -27.10 -16.63
C ASP A 169 -19.88 -27.52 -17.68
N GLY A 170 -18.63 -27.69 -17.23
CA GLY A 170 -17.49 -27.98 -18.11
C GLY A 170 -16.85 -26.76 -18.79
N VAL A 171 -17.37 -25.53 -18.60
CA VAL A 171 -16.90 -24.32 -19.31
C VAL A 171 -16.62 -23.16 -18.35
N VAL A 172 -15.38 -22.66 -18.39
CA VAL A 172 -14.96 -21.42 -17.70
C VAL A 172 -14.69 -20.29 -18.69
N GLY A 173 -14.91 -19.05 -18.25
CA GLY A 173 -14.69 -17.84 -19.02
C GLY A 173 -13.76 -16.87 -18.30
N VAL A 174 -12.90 -16.21 -19.07
CA VAL A 174 -11.92 -15.24 -18.60
C VAL A 174 -12.03 -13.95 -19.42
N PRO A 175 -12.92 -13.01 -19.04
CA PRO A 175 -12.98 -11.70 -19.67
C PRO A 175 -11.76 -10.85 -19.28
N LEU A 176 -11.00 -10.43 -20.29
CA LEU A 176 -9.88 -9.52 -20.17
C LEU A 176 -10.33 -8.11 -20.58
N VAL A 177 -10.23 -7.16 -19.64
CA VAL A 177 -10.70 -5.78 -19.84
C VAL A 177 -9.61 -4.77 -19.49
N GLY A 178 -9.34 -3.81 -20.37
CA GLY A 178 -8.34 -2.76 -20.15
C GLY A 178 -6.94 -3.15 -20.63
N THR A 179 -5.92 -2.46 -20.12
CA THR A 179 -4.51 -2.77 -20.44
C THR A 179 -4.09 -4.05 -19.72
N LEU A 180 -3.54 -4.99 -20.46
CA LEU A 180 -2.91 -6.18 -19.91
C LEU A 180 -1.43 -5.86 -19.67
N ASP A 181 -0.99 -5.99 -18.42
CA ASP A 181 0.43 -6.02 -18.07
C ASP A 181 0.85 -7.44 -17.65
N SER A 182 2.15 -7.67 -17.50
CA SER A 182 2.70 -8.98 -17.17
C SER A 182 2.20 -9.50 -15.81
N ALA A 183 2.09 -8.62 -14.81
CA ALA A 183 1.66 -8.98 -13.45
C ALA A 183 0.20 -9.45 -13.44
N ARG A 184 -0.68 -8.69 -14.10
CA ARG A 184 -2.10 -9.04 -14.22
C ARG A 184 -2.27 -10.35 -14.96
N THR A 185 -1.55 -10.55 -16.07
CA THR A 185 -1.71 -11.76 -16.88
C THR A 185 -1.25 -13.03 -16.14
N GLN A 186 -0.24 -12.92 -15.26
CA GLN A 186 0.15 -13.99 -14.36
C GLN A 186 -0.98 -14.36 -13.39
N VAL A 187 -1.60 -13.38 -12.73
CA VAL A 187 -2.73 -13.60 -11.82
C VAL A 187 -3.92 -14.22 -12.55
N VAL A 188 -4.20 -13.79 -13.79
CA VAL A 188 -5.23 -14.41 -14.65
C VAL A 188 -4.96 -15.89 -14.86
N MET A 189 -3.72 -16.23 -15.26
CA MET A 189 -3.33 -17.60 -15.54
C MET A 189 -3.51 -18.48 -14.30
N GLU A 190 -2.99 -18.04 -13.14
CA GLU A 190 -3.12 -18.77 -11.88
C GLU A 190 -4.58 -19.02 -11.49
N LYS A 191 -5.42 -17.97 -11.55
CA LYS A 191 -6.86 -18.11 -11.27
C LYS A 191 -7.57 -19.00 -12.27
N LEU A 192 -7.21 -18.95 -13.55
CA LEU A 192 -7.80 -19.81 -14.57
C LEU A 192 -7.50 -21.28 -14.28
N LEU A 193 -6.22 -21.61 -14.08
CA LEU A 193 -5.80 -22.98 -13.81
C LEU A 193 -6.44 -23.53 -12.53
N GLN A 194 -6.49 -22.72 -11.46
CA GLN A 194 -7.16 -23.11 -10.23
C GLN A 194 -8.66 -23.36 -10.44
N THR A 195 -9.35 -22.45 -11.15
CA THR A 195 -10.79 -22.59 -11.39
C THR A 195 -11.08 -23.82 -12.26
N LEU A 196 -10.27 -24.10 -13.28
CA LEU A 196 -10.43 -25.28 -14.13
C LEU A 196 -10.44 -26.57 -13.31
N VAL A 197 -9.56 -26.67 -12.30
CA VAL A 197 -9.49 -27.81 -11.38
C VAL A 197 -10.69 -27.82 -10.43
N ASP A 198 -10.99 -26.69 -9.80
CA ASP A 198 -12.07 -26.59 -8.80
C ASP A 198 -13.46 -26.86 -9.41
N THR A 199 -13.65 -26.54 -10.69
CA THR A 199 -14.92 -26.72 -11.41
C THR A 199 -14.93 -27.89 -12.38
N ASP A 200 -13.88 -28.74 -12.37
CA ASP A 200 -13.69 -29.89 -13.27
C ASP A 200 -14.03 -29.56 -14.73
N SER A 201 -13.51 -28.43 -15.20
CA SER A 201 -13.89 -27.85 -16.48
C SER A 201 -12.88 -28.19 -17.56
N THR A 202 -13.36 -28.75 -18.67
CA THR A 202 -12.54 -29.18 -19.81
C THR A 202 -12.44 -28.12 -20.90
N HIS A 203 -13.15 -26.99 -20.76
CA HIS A 203 -13.15 -25.89 -21.73
C HIS A 203 -12.93 -24.54 -21.06
N ALA A 204 -12.07 -23.71 -21.65
CA ALA A 204 -11.80 -22.34 -21.22
C ALA A 204 -11.96 -21.35 -22.37
N ILE A 205 -12.67 -20.25 -22.14
CA ILE A 205 -12.82 -19.16 -23.12
C ILE A 205 -12.11 -17.92 -22.59
N ILE A 206 -11.10 -17.47 -23.32
CA ILE A 206 -10.36 -16.24 -23.00
C ILE A 206 -10.91 -15.12 -23.88
N ASP A 207 -11.66 -14.20 -23.28
CA ASP A 207 -12.32 -13.11 -24.00
C ASP A 207 -11.48 -11.84 -23.97
N ILE A 208 -10.92 -11.46 -25.12
CA ILE A 208 -10.11 -10.24 -25.27
C ILE A 208 -10.94 -9.07 -25.83
N THR A 209 -12.27 -9.15 -25.82
CA THR A 209 -13.15 -8.09 -26.35
C THR A 209 -12.90 -6.73 -25.69
N GLY A 210 -12.50 -6.72 -24.40
CA GLY A 210 -12.21 -5.52 -23.63
C GLY A 210 -10.76 -5.02 -23.70
N VAL A 211 -9.89 -5.65 -24.49
CA VAL A 211 -8.48 -5.29 -24.65
C VAL A 211 -8.32 -4.37 -25.88
N PRO A 212 -7.88 -3.10 -25.71
CA PRO A 212 -7.84 -2.14 -26.81
C PRO A 212 -6.74 -2.42 -27.84
N THR A 213 -5.59 -2.91 -27.39
CA THR A 213 -4.41 -3.21 -28.23
C THR A 213 -3.69 -4.44 -27.70
N VAL A 214 -3.22 -5.29 -28.61
CA VAL A 214 -2.39 -6.44 -28.28
C VAL A 214 -0.96 -6.15 -28.71
N ASP A 215 -0.01 -6.22 -27.78
CA ASP A 215 1.42 -6.16 -28.07
C ASP A 215 2.07 -7.56 -27.99
N THR A 216 3.38 -7.62 -28.24
CA THR A 216 4.14 -8.87 -28.19
C THR A 216 4.10 -9.53 -26.82
N GLN A 217 4.14 -8.76 -25.73
CA GLN A 217 4.17 -9.30 -24.37
C GLN A 217 2.82 -9.91 -24.01
N VAL A 218 1.72 -9.20 -24.26
CA VAL A 218 0.36 -9.67 -24.01
C VAL A 218 0.10 -10.97 -24.76
N ALA A 219 0.42 -11.03 -26.05
CA ALA A 219 0.18 -12.23 -26.84
C ALA A 219 1.01 -13.44 -26.36
N GLN A 220 2.28 -13.22 -25.97
CA GLN A 220 3.10 -14.28 -25.38
C GLN A 220 2.51 -14.82 -24.07
N HIS A 221 1.96 -13.95 -23.23
CA HIS A 221 1.33 -14.39 -21.99
C HIS A 221 0.02 -15.12 -22.26
N LEU A 222 -0.80 -14.68 -23.23
CA LEU A 222 -1.99 -15.43 -23.67
C LEU A 222 -1.63 -16.84 -24.15
N LEU A 223 -0.58 -16.98 -24.97
CA LEU A 223 -0.11 -18.28 -25.44
C LEU A 223 0.35 -19.17 -24.29
N LYS A 224 1.11 -18.63 -23.33
CA LYS A 224 1.51 -19.37 -22.12
C LYS A 224 0.30 -19.86 -21.33
N THR A 225 -0.70 -19.00 -21.13
CA THR A 225 -1.95 -19.36 -20.44
C THR A 225 -2.68 -20.48 -21.16
N VAL A 226 -2.80 -20.41 -22.49
CA VAL A 226 -3.45 -21.45 -23.31
C VAL A 226 -2.69 -22.78 -23.22
N VAL A 227 -1.35 -22.75 -23.31
CA VAL A 227 -0.53 -23.95 -23.20
C VAL A 227 -0.67 -24.58 -21.81
N ALA A 228 -0.60 -23.76 -20.75
CA ALA A 228 -0.74 -24.24 -19.38
C ALA A 228 -2.12 -24.88 -19.13
N ALA A 229 -3.21 -24.25 -19.58
CA ALA A 229 -4.55 -24.80 -19.46
C ALA A 229 -4.71 -26.10 -20.28
N ARG A 230 -4.10 -26.19 -21.47
CA ARG A 230 -4.06 -27.44 -22.25
C ARG A 230 -3.31 -28.56 -21.53
N MET A 231 -2.23 -28.26 -20.82
CA MET A 231 -1.52 -29.24 -19.97
C MET A 231 -2.38 -29.73 -18.80
N MET A 232 -3.35 -28.94 -18.35
CA MET A 232 -4.36 -29.33 -17.35
C MET A 232 -5.54 -30.11 -17.95
N GLY A 233 -5.52 -30.42 -19.26
CA GLY A 233 -6.60 -31.13 -19.94
C GLY A 233 -7.73 -30.24 -20.45
N ALA A 234 -7.59 -28.91 -20.35
CA ALA A 234 -8.61 -27.98 -20.81
C ALA A 234 -8.34 -27.46 -22.24
N ARG A 235 -9.36 -27.49 -23.10
CA ARG A 235 -9.34 -26.85 -24.42
C ARG A 235 -9.61 -25.35 -24.29
N CYS A 236 -8.70 -24.54 -24.79
CA CYS A 236 -8.84 -23.09 -24.78
C CYS A 236 -9.29 -22.53 -26.13
N THR A 237 -10.22 -21.58 -26.07
CA THR A 237 -10.67 -20.78 -27.21
C THR A 237 -10.47 -19.30 -26.91
N ILE A 238 -9.99 -18.52 -27.89
CA ILE A 238 -9.85 -17.06 -27.74
C ILE A 238 -11.04 -16.37 -28.42
N SER A 239 -11.78 -15.54 -27.69
CA SER A 239 -12.88 -14.75 -28.24
C SER A 239 -12.55 -13.25 -28.29
N GLY A 240 -13.27 -12.51 -29.12
CA GLY A 240 -13.16 -11.04 -29.16
C GLY A 240 -12.05 -10.52 -30.07
N ILE A 241 -11.52 -11.36 -30.98
CA ILE A 241 -10.52 -10.95 -31.97
C ILE A 241 -11.18 -10.04 -33.02
N ARG A 242 -10.98 -8.73 -32.87
CA ARG A 242 -11.39 -7.71 -33.85
C ARG A 242 -10.42 -7.69 -35.04
N PRO A 243 -10.82 -7.21 -36.23
CA PRO A 243 -9.94 -7.14 -37.40
C PRO A 243 -8.59 -6.43 -37.14
N GLN A 244 -8.61 -5.37 -36.34
CA GLN A 244 -7.41 -4.62 -35.94
C GLN A 244 -6.44 -5.48 -35.11
N ILE A 245 -6.96 -6.23 -34.13
CA ILE A 245 -6.16 -7.12 -33.28
C ILE A 245 -5.55 -8.24 -34.12
N ALA A 246 -6.33 -8.84 -35.03
CA ALA A 246 -5.83 -9.86 -35.95
C ALA A 246 -4.67 -9.35 -36.82
N GLN A 247 -4.81 -8.13 -37.39
CA GLN A 247 -3.74 -7.51 -38.17
C GLN A 247 -2.48 -7.27 -37.34
N THR A 248 -2.63 -6.79 -36.10
CA THR A 248 -1.49 -6.58 -35.19
C THR A 248 -0.78 -7.89 -34.85
N ILE A 249 -1.52 -8.95 -34.54
CA ILE A 249 -0.97 -10.28 -34.26
C ILE A 249 -0.12 -10.80 -35.43
N VAL A 250 -0.66 -10.69 -36.65
CA VAL A 250 0.04 -11.10 -37.88
C VAL A 250 1.29 -10.23 -38.12
N ALA A 251 1.18 -8.91 -37.93
CA ALA A 251 2.29 -7.98 -38.11
C ALA A 251 3.43 -8.22 -37.10
N LEU A 252 3.10 -8.66 -35.88
CA LEU A 252 4.06 -9.02 -34.84
C LEU A 252 4.69 -10.42 -35.05
N GLY A 253 4.22 -11.18 -36.05
CA GLY A 253 4.71 -12.54 -36.32
C GLY A 253 4.33 -13.56 -35.25
N ILE A 254 3.23 -13.33 -34.53
CA ILE A 254 2.78 -14.23 -33.47
C ILE A 254 1.87 -15.30 -34.09
N GLU A 255 2.25 -16.56 -33.91
CA GLU A 255 1.48 -17.70 -34.40
C GLU A 255 0.61 -18.27 -33.27
N PHE A 256 -0.71 -18.10 -33.37
CA PHE A 256 -1.67 -18.78 -32.49
C PHE A 256 -1.87 -20.26 -32.86
N GLY A 257 -1.24 -20.74 -33.93
CA GLY A 257 -1.32 -22.14 -34.37
C GLY A 257 -2.76 -22.64 -34.47
N ASP A 258 -3.03 -23.80 -33.86
CA ASP A 258 -4.34 -24.45 -33.84
C ASP A 258 -5.25 -23.98 -32.70
N ILE A 259 -4.99 -22.82 -32.09
CA ILE A 259 -5.87 -22.28 -31.04
C ILE A 259 -7.17 -21.78 -31.70
N PRO A 260 -8.35 -22.34 -31.37
CA PRO A 260 -9.61 -21.88 -31.91
C PRO A 260 -9.85 -20.42 -31.56
N THR A 261 -10.34 -19.65 -32.54
CA THR A 261 -10.67 -18.24 -32.34
C THR A 261 -12.09 -17.91 -32.80
N ASN A 262 -12.76 -17.04 -32.07
CA ASN A 262 -14.10 -16.57 -32.41
C ASN A 262 -14.20 -15.04 -32.32
N ALA A 263 -15.06 -14.44 -33.14
CA ALA A 263 -15.27 -13.00 -33.15
C ALA A 263 -15.96 -12.49 -31.87
N SER A 264 -16.77 -13.32 -31.20
CA SER A 264 -17.53 -12.96 -30.00
C SER A 264 -17.49 -14.07 -28.94
N LEU A 265 -17.65 -13.67 -27.67
CA LEU A 265 -17.79 -14.61 -26.54
C LEU A 265 -18.98 -15.56 -26.74
N SER A 266 -20.09 -15.06 -27.31
CA SER A 266 -21.27 -15.87 -27.59
C SER A 266 -21.01 -17.00 -28.59
N ASP A 267 -20.18 -16.75 -29.61
CA ASP A 267 -19.81 -17.76 -30.60
C ASP A 267 -18.86 -18.80 -30.01
N ALA A 268 -17.88 -18.36 -29.21
CA ALA A 268 -16.99 -19.25 -28.48
C ALA A 268 -17.76 -20.15 -27.50
N LEU A 269 -18.73 -19.58 -26.75
CA LEU A 269 -19.56 -20.34 -25.83
C LEU A 269 -20.42 -21.37 -26.58
N ARG A 270 -21.03 -20.98 -27.70
CA ARG A 270 -21.81 -21.92 -28.53
C ARG A 270 -20.94 -23.07 -29.04
N GLN A 271 -19.68 -22.80 -29.40
CA GLN A 271 -18.75 -23.84 -29.81
C GLN A 271 -18.38 -24.76 -28.64
N ALA A 272 -17.98 -24.20 -27.49
CA ALA A 272 -17.64 -24.98 -26.30
C ALA A 272 -18.78 -25.89 -25.84
N LEU A 273 -20.03 -25.40 -25.85
CA LEU A 273 -21.19 -26.22 -25.47
C LEU A 273 -21.43 -27.41 -26.42
N LYS A 274 -21.13 -27.26 -27.72
CA LYS A 274 -21.21 -28.39 -28.66
C LYS A 274 -20.12 -29.41 -28.39
N GLU A 275 -18.91 -28.95 -28.07
CA GLU A 275 -17.79 -29.82 -27.75
C GLU A 275 -18.01 -30.59 -26.44
N VAL A 276 -18.51 -29.93 -25.39
CA VAL A 276 -18.92 -30.59 -24.14
C VAL A 276 -19.99 -31.66 -24.38
N ALA A 277 -20.97 -31.40 -25.25
CA ALA A 277 -22.00 -32.38 -25.58
C ALA A 277 -21.42 -33.61 -26.30
N LEU A 278 -20.43 -33.42 -27.19
CA LEU A 278 -19.75 -34.51 -27.88
C LEU A 278 -18.89 -35.34 -26.92
N ASP A 279 -18.17 -34.71 -26.01
CA ASP A 279 -17.37 -35.40 -24.99
C ASP A 279 -18.24 -36.32 -24.12
N ALA A 280 -19.42 -35.83 -23.73
CA ALA A 280 -20.36 -36.62 -22.95
C ALA A 280 -20.91 -37.83 -23.73
N GLU A 281 -21.09 -37.70 -25.05
CA GLU A 281 -21.51 -38.83 -25.91
C GLU A 281 -20.39 -39.87 -26.09
N ASP A 282 -19.13 -39.43 -26.19
CA ASP A 282 -17.97 -40.32 -26.35
C ASP A 282 -17.65 -41.06 -25.05
N ASP A 283 -17.77 -40.43 -23.88
CA ASP A 283 -17.62 -41.09 -22.58
C ASP A 283 -18.65 -42.21 -22.38
N VAL A 284 -19.91 -41.97 -22.77
CA VAL A 284 -20.98 -42.98 -22.69
C VAL A 284 -20.72 -44.15 -23.64
N ARG A 285 -20.13 -43.90 -24.81
CA ARG A 285 -19.77 -44.95 -25.78
C ARG A 285 -18.52 -45.73 -25.41
N GLY A 286 -17.57 -45.13 -24.71
CA GLY A 286 -16.36 -45.81 -24.22
C GLY A 286 -16.60 -46.76 -23.04
N LEU A 287 -17.75 -46.63 -22.36
CA LEU A 287 -18.16 -47.45 -21.22
C LEU A 287 -19.04 -48.66 -21.60
N LEU A 288 -19.43 -48.79 -22.88
CA LEU A 288 -20.21 -49.92 -23.44
C LEU A 288 -19.32 -50.87 -24.24
#